data_AF-A0A2N6N5V9-F1
#
_entry.id   AF-A0A2N6N5V9-F1
#
_cell.length_a   1.000
_cell.length_b   1.000
_cell.length_c   1.000
_cell.angle_alpha   90.00
_cell.angle_beta   90.00
_cell.angle_gamma   90.00
#
_symmetry.space_group_name_H-M   'P 1'
#
loop_
_entity.id
_entity.type
_entity.pdbx_description
1 polymer ?
#
loop_
_entity_poly.entity_id
_entity_poly.type
_entity_poly.pdbx_seq_one_letter_code
_entity_poly.pdbx_strand_id
1 'polypeptide(L)'
;MGIDVWRLRTLVSFKYYRYDLLDSQNRQAGVLLADAVLLNEAEAQLVKKIAQATKKQVKGGLQTAPWEWWESSKLLECIILLGSRVPYLIHSTQQLQIIRSHAPVDLLRNTALKVQTWNDLKTAIKLMRE
;
A
#
# COMPACT_ATOMS: atom_id res chain seq x y z
N MET A 1 15.33 33.46 32.21
CA MET A 1 14.31 33.37 31.15
C MET A 1 14.56 32.10 30.36
N GLY A 2 13.83 31.04 30.68
CA GLY A 2 14.00 29.72 30.05
C GLY A 2 13.40 29.75 28.65
N ILE A 3 14.15 29.27 27.66
CA ILE A 3 13.65 29.11 26.31
C ILE A 3 12.75 27.87 26.30
N ASP A 4 11.43 28.09 26.33
CA ASP A 4 10.46 27.06 26.01
C ASP A 4 10.56 26.75 24.51
N VAL A 5 11.34 25.71 24.17
CA VAL A 5 11.35 25.16 22.82
C VAL A 5 10.06 24.36 22.64
N TRP A 6 9.02 25.04 22.16
CA TRP A 6 7.82 24.42 21.63
C TRP A 6 8.23 23.56 20.43
N ARG A 7 8.47 22.26 20.65
CA ARG A 7 8.61 21.29 19.56
C ARG A 7 7.29 21.25 18.81
N LEU A 8 7.23 21.91 17.66
CA LEU A 8 6.17 21.73 16.67
C LEU A 8 6.18 20.24 16.28
N ARG A 9 5.30 19.45 16.88
CA ARG A 9 4.93 18.13 16.35
C ARG A 9 4.05 18.39 15.15
N THR A 10 4.64 18.82 14.03
CA THR A 10 3.93 18.78 12.77
C THR A 10 3.64 17.31 12.50
N LEU A 11 2.37 16.91 12.61
CA LEU A 11 1.93 15.62 12.10
C LEU A 11 2.28 15.61 10.61
N VAL A 12 3.37 14.91 10.27
CA VAL A 12 3.80 14.74 8.89
C VAL A 12 2.76 13.84 8.24
N SER A 13 1.73 14.46 7.66
CA SER A 13 0.80 13.76 6.79
C SER A 13 1.54 13.45 5.50
N PHE A 14 1.45 12.20 5.06
CA PHE A 14 1.98 11.80 3.77
C PHE A 14 0.87 11.16 2.95
N LYS A 15 1.01 11.28 1.63
CA LYS A 15 0.08 10.72 0.67
C LYS A 15 0.53 9.31 0.32
N TYR A 16 -0.43 8.42 0.18
CA TYR A 16 -0.23 7.05 -0.26
C TYR A 16 -1.47 6.58 -1.03
N TYR A 17 -1.30 5.62 -1.92
CA TYR A 17 -2.43 4.95 -2.54
C TYR A 17 -2.85 3.77 -1.66
N ARG A 18 -4.15 3.66 -1.42
CA ARG A 18 -4.76 2.48 -0.78
C ARG A 18 -5.84 1.92 -1.68
N TYR A 19 -5.72 0.64 -1.95
CA TYR A 19 -6.73 -0.14 -2.65
C TYR A 19 -7.09 -1.37 -1.82
N ASP A 20 -8.35 -1.42 -1.39
CA ASP A 20 -8.93 -2.61 -0.80
C ASP A 20 -9.24 -3.60 -1.93
N LEU A 21 -8.78 -4.84 -1.77
CA LEU A 21 -8.92 -5.94 -2.72
C LEU A 21 -10.02 -6.86 -2.22
N LEU A 22 -11.16 -6.86 -2.90
CA LEU A 22 -12.37 -7.56 -2.49
C LEU A 22 -12.59 -8.81 -3.34
N ASP A 23 -13.04 -9.89 -2.72
CA ASP A 23 -13.45 -11.12 -3.39
C ASP A 23 -14.79 -10.94 -4.14
N SER A 24 -15.29 -12.03 -4.74
CA SER A 24 -16.59 -12.03 -5.44
C SER A 24 -17.80 -11.82 -4.52
N GLN A 25 -17.65 -12.04 -3.21
CA GLN A 25 -18.67 -11.83 -2.19
C GLN A 25 -18.52 -10.45 -1.51
N ASN A 26 -17.67 -9.57 -2.04
CA ASN A 26 -17.38 -8.25 -1.52
C ASN A 26 -16.72 -8.27 -0.10
N ARG A 27 -16.06 -9.38 0.25
CA ARG A 27 -15.24 -9.53 1.47
C ARG A 27 -13.81 -9.09 1.19
N GLN A 28 -13.15 -8.55 2.20
CA GLN A 28 -11.80 -8.01 2.05
C GLN A 28 -10.77 -9.14 2.08
N ALA A 29 -10.25 -9.52 0.92
CA ALA A 29 -9.20 -10.52 0.79
C ALA A 29 -7.81 -9.91 1.07
N GLY A 30 -7.61 -8.64 0.73
CA GLY A 30 -6.35 -7.98 0.98
C GLY A 30 -6.37 -6.47 0.81
N VAL A 31 -5.20 -5.87 1.02
CA VAL A 31 -4.99 -4.43 0.83
C VAL A 31 -3.71 -4.22 0.06
N LEU A 32 -3.74 -3.34 -0.93
CA LEU A 32 -2.57 -2.80 -1.59
C LEU A 32 -2.33 -1.38 -1.09
N LEU A 33 -1.14 -1.15 -0.54
CA LEU A 33 -0.63 0.18 -0.17
C LEU A 33 0.56 0.51 -1.07
N ALA A 34 0.59 1.72 -1.61
CA ALA A 34 1.72 2.19 -2.40
C ALA A 34 2.13 3.60 -2.03
N ASP A 35 3.44 3.85 -2.03
CA ASP A 35 3.98 5.20 -1.88
C ASP A 35 3.43 6.10 -2.99
N ALA A 36 2.96 7.29 -2.64
CA ALA A 36 2.53 8.30 -3.60
C ALA A 36 3.57 9.42 -3.64
N VAL A 37 4.64 9.19 -4.40
CA VAL A 37 5.82 10.08 -4.44
C VAL A 37 5.69 11.12 -5.54
N LEU A 38 5.36 10.68 -6.75
CA LEU A 38 5.26 11.56 -7.90
C LEU A 38 3.93 12.30 -7.95
N LEU A 39 2.86 11.71 -7.38
CA LEU A 39 1.51 12.28 -7.34
C LEU A 39 0.97 12.65 -8.72
N ASN A 40 1.43 11.93 -9.76
CA ASN A 40 1.06 12.18 -11.15
C ASN A 40 0.15 11.07 -11.69
N GLU A 41 -0.43 11.32 -12.87
CA GLU A 41 -1.37 10.38 -13.48
C GLU A 41 -0.70 9.04 -13.82
N ALA A 42 0.55 9.04 -14.28
CA ALA A 42 1.26 7.81 -14.62
C ALA A 42 1.45 6.89 -13.41
N GLU A 43 1.81 7.46 -12.25
CA GLU A 43 1.92 6.75 -10.98
C GLU A 43 0.56 6.20 -10.54
N ALA A 44 -0.49 7.04 -10.57
CA ALA A 44 -1.85 6.64 -10.22
C ALA A 44 -2.35 5.49 -11.11
N GLN A 45 -2.16 5.60 -12.43
CA GLN A 45 -2.53 4.57 -13.39
C GLN A 45 -1.75 3.28 -13.18
N LEU A 46 -0.44 3.36 -12.86
CA LEU A 46 0.37 2.19 -12.58
C LEU A 46 -0.13 1.44 -11.35
N VAL A 47 -0.34 2.13 -10.23
CA VAL A 47 -0.82 1.51 -9.00
C VAL A 47 -2.21 0.90 -9.21
N LYS A 48 -3.10 1.61 -9.91
CA LYS A 48 -4.43 1.07 -10.26
C LYS A 48 -4.33 -0.19 -11.13
N LYS A 49 -3.45 -0.21 -12.14
CA LYS A 49 -3.22 -1.39 -12.99
C LYS A 49 -2.68 -2.56 -12.18
N ILE A 50 -1.77 -2.31 -11.24
CA ILE A 50 -1.24 -3.34 -10.34
C ILE A 50 -2.37 -3.92 -9.47
N ALA A 51 -3.21 -3.06 -8.88
CA ALA A 51 -4.35 -3.51 -8.09
C ALA A 51 -5.34 -4.34 -8.92
N GLN A 52 -5.65 -3.90 -10.14
CA GLN A 52 -6.54 -4.63 -11.06
C GLN A 52 -5.94 -5.96 -11.53
N ALA A 53 -4.62 -6.07 -11.64
CA ALA A 53 -3.95 -7.29 -12.05
C ALA A 53 -4.12 -8.44 -11.04
N THR A 54 -4.56 -8.14 -9.81
CA THR A 54 -4.92 -9.16 -8.81
C THR A 54 -6.20 -9.93 -9.15
N LYS A 55 -6.96 -9.48 -10.15
CA LYS A 55 -8.30 -10.00 -10.53
C LYS A 55 -9.33 -9.94 -9.41
N LYS A 56 -9.08 -9.16 -8.36
CA LYS A 56 -10.04 -8.82 -7.30
C LYS A 56 -10.83 -7.57 -7.68
N GLN A 57 -11.97 -7.35 -7.04
CA GLN A 57 -12.64 -6.06 -7.12
C GLN A 57 -11.80 -5.04 -6.34
N VAL A 58 -11.63 -3.84 -6.88
CA VAL A 58 -10.72 -2.83 -6.34
C VAL A 58 -11.52 -1.62 -5.90
N LYS A 59 -11.42 -1.24 -4.62
CA LYS A 59 -12.02 -0.02 -4.07
C LYS A 59 -10.95 0.82 -3.38
N GLY A 60 -10.98 2.14 -3.57
CA GLY A 60 -10.02 3.05 -2.94
C GLY A 60 -9.37 4.01 -3.93
N GLY A 61 -8.21 4.54 -3.56
CA GLY A 61 -7.50 5.56 -4.31
C GLY A 61 -6.41 6.25 -3.49
N LEU A 62 -6.08 7.48 -3.89
CA LEU A 62 -5.14 8.32 -3.15
C LEU A 62 -5.76 8.69 -1.79
N GLN A 63 -5.02 8.41 -0.71
CA GLN A 63 -5.37 8.78 0.64
C GLN A 63 -4.31 9.69 1.24
N THR A 64 -4.74 10.47 2.23
CA THR A 64 -3.88 11.25 3.10
C THR A 64 -4.23 10.83 4.51
N ALA A 65 -3.30 10.23 5.23
CA ALA A 65 -3.50 9.90 6.64
C ALA A 65 -2.32 10.43 7.47
N PRO A 66 -2.57 10.75 8.75
CA PRO A 66 -1.48 10.83 9.70
C PRO A 66 -0.83 9.45 9.83
N TRP A 67 0.46 9.44 10.18
CA TRP A 67 1.35 8.27 10.22
C TRP A 67 0.81 7.07 11.04
N GLU A 68 -0.20 7.27 11.89
CA GLU A 68 -0.60 6.33 12.94
C GLU A 68 -2.02 5.72 12.75
N TRP A 69 -2.62 5.80 11.57
CA TRP A 69 -4.06 5.50 11.38
C TRP A 69 -4.40 4.14 10.76
N TRP A 70 -3.68 3.06 11.09
CA TRP A 70 -4.13 1.70 10.76
C TRP A 70 -4.41 0.87 12.00
N GLU A 71 -5.63 0.98 12.51
CA GLU A 71 -6.19 0.00 13.44
C GLU A 71 -7.23 -0.87 12.74
N SER A 72 -6.97 -2.18 12.78
CA SER A 72 -7.97 -3.26 12.73
C SER A 72 -8.68 -3.52 11.40
N SER A 73 -8.21 -4.55 10.71
CA SER A 73 -9.11 -5.55 10.12
C SER A 73 -8.54 -6.92 10.47
N LYS A 74 -9.15 -7.60 11.44
CA LYS A 74 -8.69 -8.87 12.02
C LYS A 74 -8.73 -10.07 11.05
N LEU A 75 -9.00 -9.85 9.76
CA LEU A 75 -9.19 -10.90 8.75
C LEU A 75 -8.72 -10.41 7.37
N LEU A 76 -7.51 -9.87 7.26
CA LEU A 76 -6.87 -9.73 5.95
C LEU A 76 -6.07 -11.00 5.67
N GLU A 77 -6.14 -11.53 4.45
CA GLU A 77 -5.29 -12.67 4.07
C GLU A 77 -3.90 -12.18 3.66
N CYS A 78 -3.86 -11.04 2.94
CA CYS A 78 -2.64 -10.50 2.37
C CYS A 78 -2.60 -8.97 2.37
N ILE A 79 -1.41 -8.40 2.64
CA ILE A 79 -1.09 -6.99 2.41
C ILE A 79 0.02 -6.89 1.37
N ILE A 80 -0.17 -6.08 0.35
CA ILE A 80 0.82 -5.76 -0.69
C ILE A 80 1.34 -4.34 -0.42
N LEU A 81 2.64 -4.20 -0.22
CA LEU A 81 3.31 -2.93 0.03
C LEU A 81 4.22 -2.59 -1.14
N LEU A 82 3.96 -1.45 -1.79
CA LEU A 82 4.76 -0.94 -2.90
C LEU A 82 5.51 0.33 -2.44
N GLY A 83 6.77 0.15 -2.07
CA GLY A 83 7.64 1.23 -1.61
C GLY A 83 7.99 1.15 -0.13
N SER A 84 8.75 2.14 0.32
CA SER A 84 9.42 2.15 1.63
C SER A 84 8.69 2.98 2.68
N ARG A 85 7.72 3.81 2.31
CA ARG A 85 6.98 4.66 3.27
C ARG A 85 5.71 3.98 3.79
N VAL A 86 5.02 3.22 2.95
CA VAL A 86 3.79 2.50 3.35
C VAL A 86 3.97 1.40 4.42
N PRO A 87 5.14 0.73 4.60
CA PRO A 87 5.31 -0.21 5.70
C PRO A 87 5.12 0.41 7.08
N TYR A 88 5.40 1.70 7.23
CA TYR A 88 5.24 2.39 8.50
C TYR A 88 3.78 2.69 8.87
N LEU A 89 2.84 2.57 7.92
CA LEU A 89 1.42 2.67 8.21
C LEU A 89 0.90 1.47 9.01
N ILE A 90 1.69 0.40 9.16
CA ILE A 90 1.24 -0.86 9.73
C ILE A 90 1.84 -1.04 11.12
N HIS A 91 1.00 -0.92 12.14
CA HIS A 91 1.45 -0.88 13.55
C HIS A 91 1.37 -2.24 14.27
N SER A 92 0.60 -3.21 13.74
CA SER A 92 0.46 -4.55 14.32
C SER A 92 0.00 -5.55 13.25
N THR A 93 0.78 -6.60 13.03
CA THR A 93 0.47 -7.69 12.08
C THR A 93 0.43 -9.01 12.81
N GLN A 94 -0.56 -9.19 13.68
CA GLN A 94 -0.94 -10.54 14.05
C GLN A 94 -1.77 -11.12 12.89
N GLN A 95 -1.26 -12.20 12.29
CA GLN A 95 -1.91 -13.08 11.30
C GLN A 95 -1.93 -12.66 9.81
N LEU A 96 -1.12 -11.69 9.36
CA LEU A 96 -1.16 -11.18 7.98
C LEU A 96 0.08 -11.58 7.16
N GLN A 97 -0.10 -12.15 5.97
CA GLN A 97 1.01 -12.28 5.01
C GLN A 97 1.29 -10.93 4.35
N ILE A 98 2.53 -10.44 4.47
CA ILE A 98 2.94 -9.14 3.92
C ILE A 98 3.90 -9.38 2.77
N ILE A 99 3.54 -8.90 1.59
CA ILE A 99 4.41 -8.88 0.41
C ILE A 99 4.90 -7.46 0.22
N ARG A 100 6.22 -7.31 0.23
CA ARG A 100 6.91 -6.03 0.03
C ARG A 100 7.53 -6.02 -1.35
N SER A 101 7.33 -4.92 -2.06
CA SER A 101 7.93 -4.69 -3.36
C SER A 101 8.27 -3.20 -3.55
N HIS A 102 8.73 -2.86 -4.75
CA HIS A 102 9.34 -1.57 -5.06
C HIS A 102 8.31 -0.46 -5.19
N ALA A 103 8.76 0.79 -4.99
CA ALA A 103 7.87 1.95 -5.08
C ALA A 103 7.40 2.17 -6.52
N PRO A 104 6.18 2.71 -6.73
CA PRO A 104 5.68 3.02 -8.07
C PRO A 104 6.62 3.89 -8.91
N VAL A 105 7.29 4.87 -8.29
CA VAL A 105 8.30 5.72 -8.93
C VAL A 105 9.47 4.93 -9.51
N ASP A 106 9.95 3.90 -8.80
CA ASP A 106 11.06 3.05 -9.24
C ASP A 106 10.62 2.13 -10.37
N LEU A 107 9.40 1.60 -10.27
CA LEU A 107 8.79 0.77 -11.29
C LEU A 107 8.57 1.52 -12.60
N LEU A 108 8.20 2.80 -12.55
CA LEU A 108 8.09 3.61 -13.77
C LEU A 108 9.42 3.73 -14.52
N ARG A 109 10.54 3.74 -13.79
CA ARG A 109 11.89 3.98 -14.33
C ARG A 109 12.63 2.70 -14.72
N ASN A 110 12.32 1.56 -14.12
CA ASN A 110 13.10 0.33 -14.29
C ASN A 110 12.24 -0.89 -14.64
N THR A 111 12.43 -1.43 -15.84
CA THR A 111 11.70 -2.60 -16.34
C THR A 111 12.05 -3.89 -15.61
N ALA A 112 13.29 -4.06 -15.12
CA ALA A 112 13.67 -5.26 -14.36
C ALA A 112 12.91 -5.35 -13.03
N LEU A 113 12.71 -4.20 -12.36
CA LEU A 113 11.92 -4.12 -11.14
C LEU A 113 10.45 -4.47 -11.40
N LYS A 114 9.88 -4.09 -12.55
CA LYS A 114 8.52 -4.50 -12.94
C LYS A 114 8.36 -6.02 -12.97
N VAL A 115 9.35 -6.74 -13.48
CA VAL A 115 9.32 -8.22 -13.54
C VAL A 115 9.36 -8.82 -12.13
N GLN A 116 10.20 -8.28 -11.25
CA GLN A 116 10.26 -8.71 -9.85
C GLN A 116 8.94 -8.45 -9.13
N THR A 117 8.41 -7.22 -9.19
CA THR A 117 7.10 -6.89 -8.61
C THR A 117 5.98 -7.74 -9.18
N TRP A 118 6.04 -8.12 -10.46
CA TRP A 118 5.07 -9.03 -11.05
C TRP A 118 5.12 -10.43 -10.44
N ASN A 119 6.30 -10.95 -10.13
CA ASN A 119 6.44 -12.23 -9.44
C ASN A 119 5.94 -12.14 -7.99
N ASP A 120 6.24 -11.04 -7.30
CA ASP A 120 5.71 -10.77 -5.95
C ASP A 120 4.18 -10.72 -5.96
N LEU A 121 3.59 -10.06 -6.96
CA LEU A 121 2.14 -10.00 -7.16
C LEU A 121 1.52 -11.37 -7.43
N LYS A 122 2.17 -12.23 -8.22
CA LYS A 122 1.69 -13.60 -8.42
C LYS A 122 1.63 -14.38 -7.11
N THR A 123 2.60 -14.18 -6.23
CA THR A 123 2.59 -14.77 -4.88
C THR A 123 1.41 -14.22 -4.09
N ALA A 124 1.19 -12.90 -4.09
CA ALA A 124 0.05 -12.28 -3.41
C ALA A 124 -1.29 -12.83 -3.91
N ILE A 125 -1.45 -12.97 -5.21
CA ILE A 125 -2.66 -13.51 -5.83
C ILE A 125 -2.93 -14.95 -5.39
N LYS A 126 -1.89 -15.77 -5.23
CA LYS A 126 -2.04 -17.14 -4.73
C LYS A 126 -2.49 -17.17 -3.26
N LEU A 127 -2.01 -16.24 -2.46
CA LEU A 127 -2.36 -16.14 -1.04
C LEU A 127 -3.79 -15.63 -0.81
N MET A 128 -4.31 -14.82 -1.74
CA MET A 128 -5.70 -14.34 -1.72
C MET A 128 -6.70 -15.31 -2.39
N ARG A 129 -6.30 -16.55 -2.68
CA ARG A 129 -7.16 -17.58 -3.28
C ARG A 129 -7.59 -18.58 -2.21
N GLU A 130 -8.58 -18.21 -1.41
CA GLU A 130 -9.55 -19.09 -0.76
C GLU A 130 -10.95 -18.44 -0.88
#